data_AF-A0A0C9YFH6-F1
#
_entry.id   AF-A0A0C9YFH6-F1
#
_cell.length_a   1.000
_cell.length_b   1.000
_cell.length_c   1.000
_cell.angle_alpha   90.00
_cell.angle_beta   90.00
_cell.angle_gamma   90.00
#
_symmetry.space_group_name_H-M   'P 1'
#
loop_
_entity.id
_entity.type
_entity.pdbx_description
1 polymer ?
#
loop_
_entity_poly.entity_id
_entity_poly.type
_entity_poly.pdbx_seq_one_letter_code
_entity_poly.pdbx_strand_id
1 'polypeptide(L)'
;MAVGLTLYDVLGVTPNATTEDVRKAYKLKALETHPDKLEPTASERERRAAEGKFRNVCDAFEVLSDPTKRKAYDDRINHAKLNLKVWDEERERRNREREAWARQLRAQSEARIKARQDRYDSLQKAKEEKARYEAMVEQFYKELCAKNPEWEVRRQERKALLREKTQSSK
;
A
#
# COMPACT_ATOMS: atom_id res chain seq x y z
N MET A 1 15.55 -9.54 -6.95
CA MET A 1 15.32 -10.93 -6.48
C MET A 1 16.60 -11.71 -6.75
N ALA A 2 17.41 -12.00 -5.73
CA ALA A 2 18.58 -12.86 -5.92
C ALA A 2 18.08 -14.29 -6.10
N VAL A 3 17.92 -14.73 -7.35
CA VAL A 3 17.65 -16.13 -7.66
C VAL A 3 18.90 -16.89 -7.22
N GLY A 4 18.78 -17.74 -6.21
CA GLY A 4 19.87 -18.62 -5.82
C GLY A 4 20.31 -19.41 -7.05
N LEU A 5 21.60 -19.33 -7.38
CA LEU A 5 22.18 -19.97 -8.56
C LEU A 5 21.85 -21.47 -8.51
N THR A 6 21.10 -21.95 -9.49
CA THR A 6 20.83 -23.39 -9.62
C THR A 6 22.08 -24.10 -10.14
N LEU A 7 22.21 -25.40 -9.92
CA LEU A 7 23.30 -26.20 -10.49
C LEU A 7 23.37 -26.10 -12.02
N TYR A 8 22.22 -25.90 -12.68
CA TYR A 8 22.12 -25.62 -14.10
C TYR A 8 22.76 -24.27 -14.45
N ASP A 9 22.51 -23.22 -13.66
CA ASP A 9 23.12 -21.88 -13.83
C ASP A 9 24.64 -21.90 -13.57
N VAL A 10 25.10 -22.73 -12.61
CA VAL A 10 26.53 -22.90 -12.30
C VAL A 10 27.28 -23.45 -13.51
N LEU A 11 26.71 -24.44 -14.21
CA LEU A 11 27.26 -24.98 -15.45
C LEU A 11 26.91 -24.15 -16.69
N GLY A 12 25.93 -23.25 -16.60
CA GLY A 12 25.45 -22.43 -17.73
C GLY A 12 24.64 -23.23 -18.76
N VAL A 13 23.96 -24.29 -18.32
CA VAL A 13 23.15 -25.17 -19.17
C VAL A 13 21.67 -25.03 -18.86
N THR A 14 20.81 -25.35 -19.82
CA THR A 14 19.36 -25.35 -19.58
C THR A 14 18.94 -26.61 -18.81
N PRO A 15 17.81 -26.59 -18.07
CA PRO A 15 17.27 -27.80 -17.43
C PRO A 15 16.93 -28.93 -18.41
N ASN A 16 16.78 -28.61 -19.70
CA ASN A 16 16.52 -29.58 -20.78
C ASN A 16 17.80 -30.11 -21.44
N ALA A 17 18.99 -29.67 -21.00
CA ALA A 17 20.26 -30.08 -21.58
C ALA A 17 20.50 -31.59 -21.42
N THR A 18 21.09 -32.21 -22.44
CA THR A 18 21.44 -33.63 -22.40
C THR A 18 22.64 -33.89 -21.48
N THR A 19 22.87 -35.14 -21.09
CA THR A 19 24.06 -35.51 -20.30
C THR A 19 25.37 -35.21 -21.04
N GLU A 20 25.36 -35.26 -22.37
CA GLU A 20 26.51 -34.86 -23.19
C GLU A 20 26.78 -33.36 -23.11
N ASP A 21 25.72 -32.54 -23.15
CA ASP A 21 25.84 -31.09 -23.04
C ASP A 21 26.35 -30.69 -21.65
N VAL A 22 25.89 -31.36 -20.59
CA VAL A 22 26.39 -31.19 -19.22
C VAL A 22 27.89 -31.52 -19.14
N ARG A 23 28.34 -32.61 -19.77
CA ARG A 23 29.77 -32.97 -19.83
C ARG A 23 30.60 -31.98 -20.63
N LYS A 24 30.09 -31.46 -21.74
CA LYS A 24 30.77 -30.42 -22.55
C LYS A 24 30.89 -29.12 -21.76
N ALA A 25 29.81 -28.67 -21.13
CA ALA A 25 29.79 -27.47 -20.30
C ALA A 25 30.73 -27.57 -19.10
N TYR A 26 30.78 -28.74 -18.44
CA TYR A 26 31.74 -28.99 -17.36
C TYR A 26 33.19 -28.83 -17.83
N LYS A 27 33.57 -29.41 -18.98
CA LYS A 27 34.94 -29.28 -19.51
C LYS A 27 35.32 -27.83 -19.78
N LEU A 28 34.41 -27.07 -20.39
CA LEU A 28 34.64 -25.65 -20.67
C LEU A 28 34.78 -24.84 -19.37
N LYS A 29 33.84 -25.00 -18.43
CA LYS A 29 33.84 -24.31 -17.13
C LYS A 29 35.04 -24.70 -16.27
N ALA A 30 35.45 -25.96 -16.27
CA ALA A 30 36.63 -26.43 -15.55
C ALA A 30 37.90 -25.76 -16.08
N LEU A 31 38.04 -25.61 -17.41
CA LEU A 31 39.16 -24.90 -18.02
C LEU A 31 39.14 -23.39 -17.74
N GLU A 32 37.96 -22.78 -17.61
CA GLU A 32 37.82 -21.36 -17.26
C GLU A 32 38.09 -21.07 -15.78
N THR A 33 37.76 -22.01 -14.91
CA THR A 33 37.87 -21.87 -13.44
C THR A 33 39.13 -22.50 -12.85
N HIS A 34 39.98 -23.09 -13.69
CA HIS A 34 41.21 -23.73 -13.24
C HIS A 34 42.19 -22.71 -12.64
N PRO A 35 42.75 -22.94 -11.45
CA PRO A 35 43.65 -21.99 -10.78
C PRO A 35 44.97 -21.76 -11.55
N ASP A 36 45.37 -22.69 -12.42
CA ASP A 36 46.56 -22.58 -13.28
C ASP A 36 46.42 -21.53 -14.40
N LYS A 37 45.19 -21.10 -14.71
CA LYS A 37 44.95 -20.05 -15.71
C LYS A 37 45.05 -18.64 -15.11
N LEU A 38 45.24 -18.53 -13.79
CA LEU A 38 45.44 -17.27 -13.10
C LEU A 38 46.89 -16.83 -13.27
N GLU A 39 47.11 -15.54 -13.53
CA GLU A 39 48.47 -15.01 -13.59
C GLU A 39 49.20 -15.22 -12.25
N PRO A 40 50.53 -15.39 -12.25
CA PRO A 40 51.33 -15.53 -11.02
C PRO A 40 51.12 -14.38 -10.02
N THR A 41 50.71 -13.21 -10.53
CA THR A 41 50.41 -11.96 -9.81
C THR A 41 49.02 -11.93 -9.16
N ALA A 42 48.16 -12.93 -9.41
CA ALA A 42 46.80 -12.98 -8.87
C ALA A 42 46.83 -13.03 -7.34
N SER A 43 46.00 -12.19 -6.72
CA SER A 43 45.89 -12.11 -5.27
C SER A 43 45.34 -13.42 -4.68
N GLU A 44 45.65 -13.68 -3.42
CA GLU A 44 45.13 -14.83 -2.68
C GLU A 44 43.59 -14.89 -2.71
N ARG A 45 42.93 -13.73 -2.78
CA ARG A 45 41.48 -13.61 -2.90
C ARG A 45 40.96 -14.14 -4.24
N GLU A 46 41.67 -13.90 -5.34
CA GLU A 46 41.30 -14.35 -6.68
C GLU A 46 41.53 -15.85 -6.84
N ARG A 47 42.63 -16.37 -6.29
CA ARG A 47 42.90 -17.82 -6.22
C ARG A 47 41.80 -18.55 -5.47
N ARG A 48 41.44 -18.06 -4.28
CA ARG A 48 40.36 -18.63 -3.47
C ARG A 48 38.98 -18.52 -4.14
N ALA A 49 38.73 -17.44 -4.88
CA ALA A 49 37.49 -17.29 -5.65
C ALA A 49 37.42 -18.26 -6.84
N ALA A 50 38.54 -18.50 -7.54
CA ALA A 50 38.60 -19.48 -8.62
C ALA A 50 38.41 -20.91 -8.09
N GLU A 51 39.06 -21.25 -6.98
CA GLU A 51 38.90 -22.55 -6.31
C GLU A 51 37.44 -22.79 -5.87
N GLY A 52 36.80 -21.76 -5.29
CA GLY A 52 35.38 -21.83 -4.93
C GLY A 52 34.47 -22.04 -6.15
N LYS A 53 34.75 -21.36 -7.27
CA LYS A 53 33.99 -21.55 -8.52
C LYS A 53 34.21 -22.94 -9.11
N PHE A 54 35.45 -23.43 -9.11
CA PHE A 54 35.79 -24.76 -9.60
C PHE A 54 35.07 -25.84 -8.78
N ARG A 55 35.08 -25.71 -7.45
CA ARG A 55 34.34 -26.62 -6.57
C ARG A 55 32.84 -26.62 -6.87
N ASN A 56 32.23 -25.44 -7.04
CA ASN A 56 30.82 -25.36 -7.41
C ASN A 56 30.52 -26.03 -8.77
N VAL A 57 31.42 -25.91 -9.75
CA VAL A 57 31.31 -26.57 -11.06
C VAL A 57 31.42 -28.09 -10.93
N CYS A 58 32.32 -28.60 -10.10
CA CYS A 58 32.44 -30.03 -9.79
C CYS A 58 31.18 -30.56 -9.09
N ASP A 59 30.71 -29.88 -8.05
CA ASP A 59 29.51 -30.26 -7.30
C ASP A 59 28.27 -30.28 -8.21
N ALA A 60 28.15 -29.29 -9.10
CA ALA A 60 27.07 -29.24 -10.10
C ALA A 60 27.15 -30.40 -11.10
N PHE A 61 28.35 -30.74 -11.58
CA PHE A 61 28.56 -31.86 -12.48
C PHE A 61 28.26 -33.21 -11.80
N GLU A 62 28.63 -33.39 -10.53
CA GLU A 62 28.40 -34.64 -9.80
C GLU A 62 26.91 -34.97 -9.69
N VAL A 63 26.08 -33.94 -9.49
CA VAL A 63 24.62 -34.09 -9.39
C VAL A 63 23.96 -34.19 -10.76
N LEU A 64 24.39 -33.40 -11.75
CA LEU A 64 23.74 -33.33 -13.05
C LEU A 64 24.18 -34.42 -14.04
N SER A 65 25.32 -35.08 -13.81
CA SER A 65 25.84 -36.15 -14.67
C SER A 65 25.15 -37.50 -14.45
N ASP A 66 24.66 -37.77 -13.23
CA ASP A 66 23.90 -38.98 -12.89
C ASP A 66 22.39 -38.73 -13.04
N PRO A 67 21.68 -39.47 -13.90
CA PRO A 67 20.24 -39.33 -14.08
C PRO A 67 19.44 -39.45 -12.77
N THR A 68 19.88 -40.28 -11.83
CA THR A 68 19.21 -40.52 -10.54
C THR A 68 19.35 -39.31 -9.63
N LYS A 69 20.58 -38.78 -9.49
CA LYS A 69 20.85 -37.57 -8.70
C LYS A 69 20.18 -36.33 -9.31
N ARG A 70 20.20 -36.22 -10.65
CA ARG A 70 19.51 -35.15 -11.39
C ARG A 70 18.01 -35.17 -11.12
N LYS A 71 17.38 -36.34 -11.22
CA LYS A 71 15.94 -36.48 -10.92
C LYS A 71 15.62 -36.05 -9.49
N ALA A 72 16.38 -36.52 -8.49
CA ALA A 72 16.16 -36.14 -7.10
C ALA A 72 16.34 -34.62 -6.86
N TYR A 73 17.30 -34.00 -7.55
CA TYR A 73 17.50 -32.55 -7.52
C TYR A 73 16.35 -31.78 -8.16
N ASP A 74 15.86 -32.23 -9.32
CA ASP A 74 14.73 -31.64 -10.02
C ASP A 74 13.44 -31.77 -9.20
N ASP A 75 13.19 -32.95 -8.61
CA ASP A 75 12.05 -33.19 -7.71
C ASP A 75 12.09 -32.25 -6.50
N ARG A 76 13.27 -32.06 -5.89
CA ARG A 76 13.43 -31.12 -4.76
C ARG A 76 13.12 -29.68 -5.15
N ILE A 77 13.61 -29.22 -6.30
CA ILE A 77 13.32 -27.87 -6.81
C ILE A 77 11.84 -27.71 -7.12
N ASN A 78 11.22 -28.72 -7.72
CA ASN A 78 9.81 -28.68 -8.07
C ASN A 78 8.92 -28.67 -6.82
N HIS A 79 9.24 -29.48 -5.81
CA HIS A 79 8.57 -29.44 -4.50
C HIS A 79 8.73 -28.08 -3.81
N ALA A 80 9.92 -27.47 -3.85
CA ALA A 80 10.14 -26.14 -3.29
C ALA A 80 9.31 -25.06 -4.03
N LYS A 81 9.23 -25.13 -5.36
CA LYS A 81 8.40 -24.22 -6.18
C LYS A 81 6.91 -24.40 -5.91
N LEU A 82 6.43 -25.63 -5.76
CA LEU A 82 5.04 -25.94 -5.45
C LEU A 82 4.66 -25.45 -4.04
N ASN A 83 5.52 -25.68 -3.04
CA ASN A 83 5.28 -25.22 -1.67
C ASN A 83 5.23 -23.69 -1.56
N LEU A 84 6.00 -22.94 -2.38
CA LEU A 84 5.89 -21.49 -2.45
C LEU A 84 4.52 -21.03 -2.97
N LYS A 85 3.98 -21.70 -4.00
CA LYS A 85 2.68 -21.34 -4.60
C LYS A 85 1.51 -21.54 -3.65
N VAL A 86 1.51 -22.62 -2.86
CA VAL A 86 0.44 -22.91 -1.89
C VAL A 86 0.37 -21.85 -0.78
N TRP A 87 1.49 -21.15 -0.50
CA TRP A 87 1.53 -20.05 0.46
C TRP A 87 0.97 -18.71 -0.07
N ASP A 88 0.85 -18.53 -1.39
CA ASP A 88 0.38 -17.27 -1.98
C ASP A 88 -1.15 -17.17 -1.97
N GLU A 89 -1.89 -18.24 -2.29
CA GLU A 89 -3.35 -18.19 -2.45
C GLU A 89 -4.10 -17.96 -1.12
N GLU A 90 -3.73 -18.69 -0.06
CA GLU A 90 -4.34 -18.50 1.26
C GLU A 90 -3.99 -17.15 1.90
N ARG A 91 -2.77 -16.66 1.64
CA ARG A 91 -2.31 -15.35 2.07
C ARG A 91 -3.08 -14.26 1.35
N GLU A 92 -3.31 -14.41 0.04
CA GLU A 92 -4.16 -13.50 -0.73
C GLU A 92 -5.59 -13.49 -0.22
N ARG A 93 -6.19 -14.65 0.04
CA ARG A 93 -7.55 -14.75 0.62
C ARG A 93 -7.65 -13.96 1.92
N ARG A 94 -6.68 -14.16 2.82
CA ARG A 94 -6.60 -13.47 4.12
C ARG A 94 -6.37 -11.97 3.98
N ASN A 95 -5.57 -11.55 2.99
CA ASN A 95 -5.36 -10.13 2.69
C ASN A 95 -6.63 -9.49 2.15
N ARG A 96 -7.37 -10.16 1.24
CA ARG A 96 -8.65 -9.68 0.73
C ARG A 96 -9.69 -9.54 1.85
N GLU A 97 -9.76 -10.51 2.76
CA GLU A 97 -10.64 -10.45 3.94
C GLU A 97 -10.28 -9.27 4.87
N ARG A 98 -8.99 -9.06 5.14
CA ARG A 98 -8.50 -7.93 5.95
C ARG A 98 -8.77 -6.58 5.29
N GLU A 99 -8.57 -6.49 3.98
CA GLU A 99 -8.87 -5.28 3.21
C GLU A 99 -10.37 -4.99 3.16
N ALA A 100 -11.20 -6.01 2.97
CA ALA A 100 -12.66 -5.87 2.99
C ALA A 100 -13.14 -5.38 4.36
N TRP A 101 -12.59 -5.95 5.45
CA TRP A 101 -12.86 -5.50 6.81
C TRP A 101 -12.41 -4.05 7.04
N ALA A 102 -11.21 -3.68 6.58
CA ALA A 102 -10.70 -2.31 6.67
C ALA A 102 -11.54 -1.31 5.85
N ARG A 103 -12.01 -1.71 4.66
CA ARG A 103 -12.92 -0.90 3.83
C ARG A 103 -14.26 -0.66 4.53
N GLN A 104 -14.84 -1.70 5.14
CA GLN A 104 -16.08 -1.56 5.90
C GLN A 104 -15.91 -0.61 7.09
N LEU A 105 -14.82 -0.71 7.84
CA LEU A 105 -14.55 0.21 8.96
C LEU A 105 -14.42 1.66 8.49
N ARG A 106 -13.66 1.90 7.41
CA ARG A 106 -13.48 3.24 6.83
C ARG A 106 -14.81 3.81 6.34
N ALA A 107 -15.59 3.03 5.60
CA ALA A 107 -16.91 3.44 5.13
C ALA A 107 -17.85 3.81 6.29
N GLN A 108 -17.86 3.02 7.37
CA GLN A 108 -18.66 3.34 8.56
C GLN A 108 -18.18 4.61 9.27
N SER A 109 -16.86 4.81 9.36
CA SER A 109 -16.27 6.02 9.94
C SER A 109 -16.59 7.26 9.10
N GLU A 110 -16.38 7.19 7.79
CA GLU A 110 -16.65 8.26 6.83
C GLU A 110 -18.13 8.62 6.79
N ALA A 111 -19.03 7.64 6.80
CA ALA A 111 -20.47 7.88 6.87
C ALA A 111 -20.87 8.64 8.14
N ARG A 112 -20.25 8.31 9.29
CA ARG A 112 -20.49 9.03 10.56
C ARG A 112 -19.97 10.46 10.52
N ILE A 113 -18.78 10.68 9.95
CA ILE A 113 -18.19 12.02 9.80
C ILE A 113 -19.05 12.86 8.86
N LYS A 114 -19.43 12.31 7.71
CA LYS A 114 -20.28 12.96 6.72
C LYS A 114 -21.65 13.32 7.31
N ALA A 115 -22.31 12.39 8.00
CA ALA A 115 -23.61 12.66 8.64
C ALA A 115 -23.54 13.73 9.75
N ARG A 116 -22.35 13.96 10.33
CA ARG A 116 -22.13 15.08 11.26
C ARG A 116 -21.93 16.39 10.50
N GLN A 117 -21.15 16.38 9.42
CA GLN A 117 -20.93 17.55 8.56
C GLN A 117 -22.23 18.02 7.91
N ASP A 118 -23.01 17.12 7.29
CA ASP A 118 -24.31 17.42 6.69
C ASP A 118 -25.29 18.08 7.71
N ARG A 119 -25.20 17.70 8.98
CA ARG A 119 -25.96 18.33 10.08
C ARG A 119 -25.47 19.73 10.41
N TYR A 120 -24.16 19.98 10.40
CA TYR A 120 -23.64 21.32 10.58
C TYR A 120 -24.01 22.23 9.41
N ASP A 121 -23.87 21.73 8.18
CA ASP A 121 -24.15 22.50 6.97
C ASP A 121 -25.64 22.86 6.88
N SER A 122 -26.54 21.92 7.22
CA SER A 122 -27.98 22.21 7.28
C SER A 122 -28.32 23.25 8.35
N LEU A 123 -27.69 23.19 9.53
CA LEU A 123 -27.86 24.23 10.57
C LEU A 123 -27.32 25.59 10.14
N GLN A 124 -26.20 25.64 9.43
CA GLN A 124 -25.66 26.89 8.90
C GLN A 124 -26.58 27.48 7.85
N LYS A 125 -27.05 26.66 6.91
CA LYS A 125 -28.02 27.11 5.90
C LYS A 125 -29.29 27.67 6.53
N ALA A 126 -29.82 27.01 7.57
CA ALA A 126 -30.99 27.50 8.30
C ALA A 126 -30.70 28.83 9.04
N LYS A 127 -29.50 29.00 9.61
CA LYS A 127 -29.09 30.28 10.23
C LYS A 127 -28.97 31.40 9.20
N GLU A 128 -28.38 31.12 8.05
CA GLU A 128 -28.25 32.07 6.96
C GLU A 128 -29.63 32.47 6.41
N GLU A 129 -30.53 31.51 6.23
CA GLU A 129 -31.91 31.77 5.79
C GLU A 129 -32.66 32.63 6.82
N LYS A 130 -32.55 32.30 8.10
CA LYS A 130 -33.11 33.12 9.18
C LYS A 130 -32.53 34.54 9.16
N ALA A 131 -31.22 34.69 9.02
CA ALA A 131 -30.56 36.00 8.97
C ALA A 131 -31.00 36.81 7.73
N ARG A 132 -31.19 36.16 6.57
CA ARG A 132 -31.74 36.80 5.37
C ARG A 132 -33.16 37.30 5.61
N TYR A 133 -34.00 36.48 6.24
CA TYR A 133 -35.36 36.86 6.57
C TYR A 133 -35.40 38.02 7.57
N GLU A 134 -34.58 37.96 8.62
CA GLU A 134 -34.44 39.06 9.60
C GLU A 134 -33.99 40.35 8.92
N ALA A 135 -32.99 40.30 8.02
CA ALA A 135 -32.54 41.45 7.25
C ALA A 135 -33.65 42.00 6.33
N MET A 136 -34.42 41.13 5.68
CA MET A 136 -35.56 41.52 4.84
C MET A 136 -36.64 42.24 5.68
N VAL A 137 -36.98 41.69 6.85
CA VAL A 137 -37.95 42.29 7.78
C VAL A 137 -37.43 43.63 8.30
N GLU A 138 -36.16 43.74 8.65
CA GLU A 138 -35.56 45.01 9.08
C GLU A 138 -35.58 46.06 7.98
N GLN A 139 -35.29 45.68 6.73
CA GLN A 139 -35.36 46.60 5.60
C GLN A 139 -36.79 47.09 5.40
N PHE A 140 -37.76 46.18 5.35
CA PHE A 140 -39.17 46.54 5.23
C PHE A 140 -39.64 47.43 6.38
N TYR A 141 -39.17 47.14 7.60
CA TYR A 141 -39.48 47.95 8.77
C TYR A 141 -38.91 49.39 8.66
N LYS A 142 -37.67 49.54 8.21
CA LYS A 142 -37.05 50.86 7.97
C LYS A 142 -37.85 51.67 6.94
N GLU A 143 -38.28 51.03 5.85
CA GLU A 143 -39.12 51.68 4.84
C GLU A 143 -40.48 52.13 5.40
N LEU A 144 -41.10 51.33 6.27
CA LEU A 144 -42.35 51.69 6.93
C LEU A 144 -42.18 52.86 7.91
N CYS A 145 -41.11 52.87 8.72
CA CYS A 145 -40.80 53.97 9.64
C CYS A 145 -40.48 55.27 8.89
N ALA A 146 -39.78 55.20 7.76
CA ALA A 146 -39.54 56.35 6.91
C ALA A 146 -40.85 56.98 6.36
N LYS A 147 -41.87 56.16 6.13
CA LYS A 147 -43.21 56.61 5.69
C LYS A 147 -44.12 57.04 6.84
N ASN A 148 -43.89 56.57 8.06
CA ASN A 148 -44.68 56.94 9.24
C ASN A 148 -43.80 57.12 10.49
N PRO A 149 -43.30 58.34 10.72
CA PRO A 149 -42.37 58.63 11.83
C PRO A 149 -42.98 58.40 13.21
N GLU A 150 -44.30 58.57 13.36
CA GLU A 150 -45.00 58.40 14.64
C GLU A 150 -45.03 56.94 15.13
N TRP A 151 -44.81 55.96 14.23
CA TRP A 151 -44.75 54.55 14.60
C TRP A 151 -43.53 54.21 15.43
N GLU A 152 -42.42 54.90 15.18
CA GLU A 152 -41.16 54.67 15.87
C GLU A 152 -41.23 55.20 17.31
N VAL A 153 -41.86 56.38 17.47
CA VAL A 153 -42.16 56.99 18.78
C VAL A 153 -43.03 56.05 19.63
N ARG A 154 -44.16 55.58 19.07
CA ARG A 154 -45.05 54.63 19.78
C ARG A 154 -44.37 53.31 20.16
N ARG A 155 -43.42 52.83 19.35
CA ARG A 155 -42.65 51.63 19.66
C ARG A 155 -41.67 51.85 20.81
N GLN A 156 -40.98 53.00 20.83
CA GLN A 156 -40.08 53.39 21.91
C GLN A 156 -40.85 53.49 23.24
N GLU A 157 -41.99 54.17 23.23
CA GLU A 157 -42.90 54.28 24.38
C GLU A 157 -43.35 52.91 24.89
N ARG A 158 -43.79 52.01 23.99
CA ARG A 158 -44.21 50.65 24.38
C ARG A 158 -43.06 49.81 24.95
N LYS A 159 -41.84 49.96 24.43
CA LYS A 159 -40.63 49.32 24.99
C LYS A 159 -40.27 49.88 26.38
N ALA A 160 -40.41 51.18 26.59
CA ALA A 160 -40.19 51.82 27.90
C ALA A 160 -41.20 51.30 28.93
N LEU A 161 -42.49 51.28 28.58
CA LEU A 161 -43.57 50.74 29.44
C LEU A 161 -43.36 49.26 29.82
N LEU A 162 -42.85 48.44 28.89
CA LEU A 162 -42.54 47.03 29.17
C LEU A 162 -41.33 46.88 30.11
N ARG A 163 -40.30 47.74 29.98
CA ARG A 163 -39.16 47.78 30.89
C ARG A 163 -39.56 48.21 32.31
N GLU A 164 -40.42 49.22 32.42
CA GLU A 164 -40.97 49.66 33.71
C GLU A 164 -41.83 48.56 34.36
N LYS A 165 -42.70 47.88 33.59
CA LYS A 165 -43.49 46.75 34.10
C LYS A 165 -42.64 45.57 34.58
N THR A 166 -41.52 45.29 33.91
CA THR A 166 -40.61 44.19 34.31
C THR A 166 -39.71 44.56 35.48
N GLN A 167 -39.47 45.86 35.71
CA GLN A 167 -38.76 46.37 36.89
C GLN A 167 -39.66 46.51 38.11
N SER A 168 -40.93 46.88 37.95
CA SER A 168 -41.91 46.99 39.03
C SER A 168 -42.48 45.64 39.51
N SER A 169 -42.18 44.55 38.80
CA SER A 169 -42.64 43.19 39.11
C SER A 169 -41.55 42.30 39.74
N LYS A 170 -40.38 42.86 40.06
CA LYS A 170 -39.31 42.25 40.88
C LYS A 170 -39.27 42.92 42.23
#